data_AF-A0A0G4LLQ3-F1
#
_entry.id   AF-A0A0G4LLQ3-F1
#
_cell.length_a   1.000
_cell.length_b   1.000
_cell.length_c   1.000
_cell.angle_alpha   90.00
_cell.angle_beta   90.00
_cell.angle_gamma   90.00
#
_symmetry.space_group_name_H-M   'P 1'
#
loop_
_entity.id
_entity.type
_entity.pdbx_description
1 polymer ?
#
loop_
_entity_poly.entity_id
_entity_poly.type
_entity_poly.pdbx_seq_one_letter_code
_entity_poly.pdbx_strand_id
1 'polypeptide(L)'
;MMSEHVPSPTSFSHHPPDHTAHMDQMILRHRTSPPIPVPGSVPLDDYSAAANEFRRKGTGGLRLARPADGPPVQHGPDSQRQMQIANNFPKRAKVQSDSVVFVPQQSSLDKFVVSIWDQIHGGINLEPQSLLEQWQLTASAATATINNGGRPPGPGQPDLGLLSPPPTTTDPSLATLDTATFNRSNLFCRKVTQASRACRAIEVIVQARWIEHFDAHVEVLAITSPALSPTKRRKAALLEACADFGWSEKELRNKMAIWRGYKEIKDAGGWAALVFAGMGLYRFCKYRVGFTPESMARLRALRPRIEVAADTLHPTWRQLLMIVGESPQRRFCGHPHDWVVRQDGSDPVPLRSTYLEHDPFFSFEHLDGSVVDANAWGPEDDPRWIPPVSAAASLTGQHVCHSCGQEQSEEPKVNSCYCFPSLFGSGRRSPCPVQVFRTTDGRNNGLLALCAFERGAAIGEFVGLVTKDLQNLDVMDSSTGVRGYQIWQGRQGNYTRFTNHSCKANAQFQHFVWMSTQRIILVSKGIEAGHEITVDYSGSYWRGLDKDCLCGEACCRYKNSGHV
;
A
#
# COMPACT_ATOMS: atom_id res chain seq x y z
N MET A 1 -5.51 58.44 44.24
CA MET A 1 -5.29 57.46 43.15
C MET A 1 -3.78 57.20 43.09
N MET A 2 -3.16 56.61 44.12
CA MET A 2 -3.33 55.23 44.59
C MET A 2 -3.10 54.21 43.47
N SER A 3 -1.85 53.78 43.36
CA SER A 3 -1.42 52.53 42.72
C SER A 3 -0.74 51.70 43.80
N GLU A 4 -1.19 50.47 44.02
CA GLU A 4 -0.61 49.56 45.02
C GLU A 4 -0.07 48.28 44.37
N HIS A 5 1.09 47.84 44.86
CA HIS A 5 1.72 46.56 44.57
C HIS A 5 1.05 45.42 45.35
N VAL A 6 0.84 44.25 44.71
CA VAL A 6 0.72 42.93 45.38
C VAL A 6 1.44 41.87 44.49
N PRO A 7 2.12 40.83 45.04
CA PRO A 7 3.27 40.20 44.39
C PRO A 7 3.10 38.72 43.93
N SER A 8 4.18 38.17 43.36
CA SER A 8 4.35 36.77 42.96
C SER A 8 4.64 35.81 44.13
N PRO A 9 4.25 34.52 44.04
CA PRO A 9 4.69 33.48 44.98
C PRO A 9 5.75 32.51 44.39
N THR A 10 6.93 32.57 45.00
CA THR A 10 7.82 31.46 45.41
C THR A 10 7.95 30.16 44.59
N SER A 11 9.18 29.93 44.13
CA SER A 11 9.76 28.63 43.77
C SER A 11 9.97 27.69 44.97
N PHE A 12 9.78 26.38 44.77
CA PHE A 12 10.37 25.34 45.61
C PHE A 12 11.44 24.58 44.84
N SER A 13 12.65 24.53 45.38
CA SER A 13 13.80 23.80 44.84
C SER A 13 14.15 22.62 45.75
N HIS A 14 14.34 21.45 45.15
CA HIS A 14 14.97 20.32 45.82
C HIS A 14 16.05 19.71 44.91
N HIS A 15 17.29 19.78 45.39
CA HIS A 15 18.41 19.03 44.81
C HIS A 15 18.26 17.52 45.09
N PRO A 16 18.61 16.65 44.13
CA PRO A 16 19.18 15.34 44.43
C PRO A 16 20.71 15.46 44.64
N PRO A 17 21.33 14.67 45.53
CA PRO A 17 22.77 14.50 45.57
C PRO A 17 23.23 13.42 44.57
N ASP A 18 24.48 13.52 44.16
CA ASP A 18 25.09 12.72 43.10
C ASP A 18 25.90 11.51 43.61
N HIS A 19 26.13 10.56 42.70
CA HIS A 19 27.23 9.58 42.64
C HIS A 19 27.74 8.85 43.90
N THR A 20 27.77 7.51 43.83
CA THR A 20 29.05 6.77 43.68
C THR A 20 28.85 5.35 43.16
N ALA A 21 29.86 4.82 42.46
CA ALA A 21 29.84 3.50 41.83
C ALA A 21 30.57 2.45 42.66
N HIS A 22 30.22 1.17 42.46
CA HIS A 22 31.18 0.08 42.65
C HIS A 22 30.86 -1.08 41.71
N MET A 23 31.86 -1.46 40.90
CA MET A 23 31.95 -2.82 40.34
C MET A 23 32.39 -3.76 41.48
N ASP A 24 31.85 -4.99 41.53
CA ASP A 24 32.69 -6.15 41.19
C ASP A 24 31.95 -7.48 40.91
N GLN A 25 32.56 -8.23 39.99
CA GLN A 25 32.62 -9.69 39.75
C GLN A 25 31.46 -10.69 40.05
N MET A 26 31.07 -11.36 38.95
CA MET A 26 30.84 -12.81 38.76
C MET A 26 30.81 -13.75 39.98
N ILE A 27 29.74 -14.57 40.11
CA ILE A 27 29.85 -16.03 40.33
C ILE A 27 28.87 -16.81 39.44
N LEU A 28 29.41 -17.85 38.79
CA LEU A 28 28.79 -18.84 37.91
C LEU A 28 27.96 -19.88 38.70
N ARG A 29 26.72 -20.23 38.31
CA ARG A 29 26.10 -21.55 38.64
C ARG A 29 25.19 -22.12 37.54
N HIS A 30 25.45 -23.40 37.24
CA HIS A 30 24.81 -24.22 36.21
C HIS A 30 23.36 -24.65 36.51
N ARG A 31 22.58 -24.88 35.45
CA ARG A 31 21.60 -25.98 35.29
C ARG A 31 21.64 -26.43 33.82
N THR A 32 22.24 -27.56 33.42
CA THR A 32 21.85 -28.98 33.58
C THR A 32 20.54 -29.40 32.88
N SER A 33 20.65 -29.77 31.60
CA SER A 33 19.92 -30.90 30.97
C SER A 33 20.37 -32.24 31.63
N PRO A 34 19.84 -33.47 31.36
CA PRO A 34 19.13 -34.01 30.17
C PRO A 34 17.90 -34.90 30.59
N PRO A 35 17.46 -36.03 29.97
CA PRO A 35 17.81 -36.68 28.69
C PRO A 35 16.65 -37.21 27.78
N ILE A 36 17.09 -37.76 26.64
CA ILE A 36 16.36 -38.51 25.58
C ILE A 36 15.99 -39.94 26.03
N PRO A 37 14.91 -40.54 25.49
CA PRO A 37 14.78 -41.99 25.39
C PRO A 37 14.49 -42.52 23.96
N VAL A 38 15.24 -43.56 23.54
CA VAL A 38 14.92 -44.54 22.47
C VAL A 38 15.56 -45.87 22.90
N PRO A 39 14.83 -47.00 22.98
CA PRO A 39 14.66 -48.00 21.89
C PRO A 39 13.19 -48.51 21.81
N GLY A 40 12.72 -49.34 20.87
CA GLY A 40 13.32 -50.03 19.73
C GLY A 40 12.89 -51.51 19.63
N SER A 41 11.99 -51.87 18.70
CA SER A 41 11.75 -53.27 18.26
C SER A 41 10.92 -53.36 16.95
N VAL A 42 11.20 -54.40 16.16
CA VAL A 42 10.68 -54.78 14.82
C VAL A 42 9.44 -55.72 14.96
N PRO A 43 8.73 -56.30 13.92
CA PRO A 43 9.24 -56.78 12.61
C PRO A 43 8.30 -56.80 11.34
N LEU A 44 8.91 -57.06 10.16
CA LEU A 44 8.38 -57.70 8.91
C LEU A 44 7.17 -57.02 8.18
N ASP A 45 7.03 -57.00 6.85
CA ASP A 45 7.77 -57.54 5.67
C ASP A 45 7.52 -56.57 4.45
N ASP A 46 7.91 -56.74 3.17
CA ASP A 46 8.36 -57.90 2.37
C ASP A 46 9.20 -57.48 1.11
N TYR A 47 9.40 -58.40 0.15
CA TYR A 47 9.94 -58.35 -1.24
C TYR A 47 10.31 -57.00 -1.93
N SER A 48 11.31 -56.86 -2.82
CA SER A 48 12.48 -57.66 -3.28
C SER A 48 12.97 -57.08 -4.62
N ALA A 49 14.23 -56.66 -4.66
CA ALA A 49 15.22 -56.76 -5.77
C ALA A 49 14.96 -56.06 -7.14
N ALA A 50 15.98 -55.67 -7.93
CA ALA A 50 17.41 -55.97 -7.86
C ALA A 50 18.33 -54.80 -8.30
N ALA A 51 19.54 -54.79 -7.72
CA ALA A 51 20.89 -54.63 -8.32
C ALA A 51 21.09 -53.86 -9.66
N ASN A 52 22.21 -53.15 -9.89
CA ASN A 52 23.57 -53.54 -9.46
C ASN A 52 24.54 -52.34 -9.28
N GLU A 53 25.66 -52.57 -8.58
CA GLU A 53 26.66 -51.57 -8.15
C GLU A 53 27.68 -51.18 -9.24
N PHE A 54 28.47 -50.10 -9.03
CA PHE A 54 29.91 -50.22 -8.68
C PHE A 54 30.67 -48.89 -8.39
N ARG A 55 31.25 -48.81 -7.18
CA ARG A 55 32.51 -48.11 -6.74
C ARG A 55 32.84 -46.62 -7.01
N ARG A 56 32.68 -45.84 -5.91
CA ARG A 56 33.73 -45.15 -5.09
C ARG A 56 34.80 -44.18 -5.71
N LYS A 57 34.69 -42.91 -5.25
CA LYS A 57 35.72 -41.99 -4.68
C LYS A 57 37.08 -41.75 -5.39
N GLY A 58 37.37 -40.47 -5.65
CA GLY A 58 38.73 -39.91 -5.82
C GLY A 58 38.74 -38.38 -5.68
N THR A 59 39.65 -37.82 -4.87
CA THR A 59 39.69 -36.40 -4.47
C THR A 59 40.80 -35.60 -5.16
N GLY A 60 40.54 -34.31 -5.39
CA GLY A 60 41.57 -33.25 -5.41
C GLY A 60 42.29 -32.98 -6.74
N GLY A 61 42.47 -31.71 -7.09
CA GLY A 61 43.21 -31.32 -8.30
C GLY A 61 43.03 -29.87 -8.73
N LEU A 62 43.52 -28.92 -7.91
CA LEU A 62 43.77 -27.54 -8.38
C LEU A 62 44.67 -27.55 -9.63
N ARG A 63 44.40 -26.68 -10.60
CA ARG A 63 45.36 -26.31 -11.65
C ARG A 63 45.50 -24.80 -11.78
N LEU A 64 46.76 -24.38 -11.92
CA LEU A 64 47.22 -23.00 -11.99
C LEU A 64 47.03 -22.41 -13.40
N ALA A 65 46.97 -21.08 -13.47
CA ALA A 65 46.83 -20.31 -14.70
C ALA A 65 48.14 -20.20 -15.53
N ARG A 66 48.01 -19.82 -16.80
CA ARG A 66 49.06 -19.21 -17.63
C ARG A 66 48.49 -17.95 -18.34
N PRO A 67 49.34 -17.03 -18.85
CA PRO A 67 49.02 -15.60 -18.82
C PRO A 67 48.37 -15.05 -20.10
N ALA A 68 47.97 -13.79 -19.97
CA ALA A 68 47.25 -12.94 -20.91
C ALA A 68 47.83 -12.81 -22.32
N ASP A 69 46.93 -12.50 -23.26
CA ASP A 69 47.12 -11.41 -24.22
C ASP A 69 45.78 -10.67 -24.44
N GLY A 70 45.77 -9.37 -24.19
CA GLY A 70 44.60 -8.48 -24.30
C GLY A 70 44.99 -7.05 -23.88
N PRO A 71 44.51 -6.01 -24.58
CA PRO A 71 45.00 -4.64 -24.37
C PRO A 71 44.62 -4.09 -22.99
N PRO A 72 45.40 -3.15 -22.43
CA PRO A 72 45.24 -2.71 -21.05
C PRO A 72 43.94 -1.92 -20.86
N VAL A 73 42.99 -2.51 -20.14
CA VAL A 73 41.89 -1.76 -19.53
C VAL A 73 42.50 -0.88 -18.44
N GLN A 74 42.34 0.44 -18.57
CA GLN A 74 42.75 1.37 -17.53
C GLN A 74 41.91 1.12 -16.27
N HIS A 75 42.53 0.56 -15.23
CA HIS A 75 41.91 0.39 -13.93
C HIS A 75 41.94 1.70 -13.15
N GLY A 76 40.89 2.52 -13.33
CA GLY A 76 40.52 3.54 -12.35
C GLY A 76 39.81 2.90 -11.14
N PRO A 77 40.04 3.35 -9.89
CA PRO A 77 39.38 2.84 -8.70
C PRO A 77 37.99 3.50 -8.50
N ASP A 78 37.12 3.39 -9.50
CA ASP A 78 35.77 3.96 -9.43
C ASP A 78 34.84 3.02 -8.66
N SER A 79 34.25 3.49 -7.54
CA SER A 79 33.20 2.72 -6.85
C SER A 79 31.86 2.91 -7.57
N GLN A 80 31.49 1.90 -8.35
CA GLN A 80 30.40 1.94 -9.33
C GLN A 80 29.04 1.61 -8.69
N ARG A 81 28.56 2.46 -7.76
CA ARG A 81 27.23 2.34 -7.13
C ARG A 81 26.07 2.73 -8.05
N GLN A 82 26.10 2.16 -9.25
CA GLN A 82 25.36 2.58 -10.42
C GLN A 82 24.46 1.43 -10.88
N MET A 83 23.17 1.55 -10.56
CA MET A 83 22.15 0.65 -11.08
C MET A 83 21.95 0.90 -12.59
N GLN A 84 21.68 -0.16 -13.35
CA GLN A 84 21.41 -0.09 -14.80
C GLN A 84 20.07 -0.73 -15.17
N ILE A 85 19.51 -0.31 -16.31
CA ILE A 85 18.25 -0.82 -16.85
C ILE A 85 18.50 -1.99 -17.81
N ALA A 86 17.73 -3.07 -17.67
CA ALA A 86 17.82 -4.24 -18.53
C ALA A 86 16.88 -4.12 -19.75
N ASN A 87 17.41 -4.34 -20.96
CA ASN A 87 16.69 -4.15 -22.22
C ASN A 87 15.63 -5.22 -22.55
N ASN A 88 15.42 -6.23 -21.69
CA ASN A 88 14.52 -7.35 -21.95
C ASN A 88 13.13 -7.10 -21.35
N PHE A 89 12.12 -6.92 -22.22
CA PHE A 89 10.75 -6.58 -21.83
C PHE A 89 9.89 -7.82 -21.56
N PRO A 90 9.25 -7.96 -20.37
CA PRO A 90 8.21 -8.95 -20.15
C PRO A 90 6.95 -8.52 -20.91
N LYS A 91 6.74 -9.06 -22.12
CA LYS A 91 5.53 -8.81 -22.92
C LYS A 91 4.29 -9.03 -22.05
N ARG A 92 3.38 -8.04 -22.00
CA ARG A 92 2.03 -8.20 -21.46
C ARG A 92 1.37 -9.34 -22.24
N ALA A 93 1.19 -10.48 -21.59
CA ALA A 93 0.51 -11.60 -22.22
C ALA A 93 -0.94 -11.16 -22.52
N LYS A 94 -1.39 -11.32 -23.76
CA LYS A 94 -2.83 -11.34 -24.03
C LYS A 94 -3.37 -12.51 -23.21
N VAL A 95 -4.39 -12.26 -22.37
CA VAL A 95 -5.05 -13.33 -21.60
C VAL A 95 -5.70 -14.28 -22.60
N GLN A 96 -5.02 -15.37 -22.92
CA GLN A 96 -5.62 -16.51 -23.60
C GLN A 96 -6.45 -17.26 -22.55
N SER A 97 -7.74 -17.40 -22.85
CA SER A 97 -8.73 -18.01 -21.98
C SER A 97 -8.70 -19.54 -22.09
N ASP A 98 -7.54 -20.14 -21.83
CA ASP A 98 -7.35 -21.60 -21.88
C ASP A 98 -7.16 -22.17 -20.47
N SER A 99 -8.02 -23.14 -20.15
CA SER A 99 -8.03 -24.01 -18.96
C SER A 99 -7.61 -23.37 -17.62
N VAL A 100 -8.61 -22.85 -16.89
CA VAL A 100 -8.46 -22.55 -15.45
C VAL A 100 -8.29 -23.84 -14.66
N VAL A 101 -7.05 -24.33 -14.58
CA VAL A 101 -6.62 -25.25 -13.53
C VAL A 101 -6.77 -24.51 -12.21
N PHE A 102 -7.52 -25.09 -11.28
CA PHE A 102 -7.93 -24.44 -10.04
C PHE A 102 -6.74 -24.32 -9.08
N VAL A 103 -5.93 -23.26 -9.24
CA VAL A 103 -4.82 -22.90 -8.33
C VAL A 103 -5.40 -22.66 -6.93
N PRO A 104 -4.70 -23.07 -5.84
CA PRO A 104 -5.28 -23.11 -4.50
C PRO A 104 -5.97 -21.81 -4.08
N GLN A 105 -7.19 -21.98 -3.58
CA GLN A 105 -8.09 -20.91 -3.19
C GLN A 105 -7.42 -20.03 -2.12
N GLN A 106 -6.93 -18.84 -2.51
CA GLN A 106 -6.45 -17.80 -1.57
C GLN A 106 -7.40 -17.70 -0.38
N SER A 107 -6.85 -17.63 0.83
CA SER A 107 -7.67 -17.68 2.04
C SER A 107 -8.71 -16.55 2.03
N SER A 108 -9.87 -16.80 2.62
CA SER A 108 -10.93 -15.79 2.74
C SER A 108 -10.44 -14.50 3.41
N LEU A 109 -9.44 -14.59 4.30
CA LEU A 109 -8.79 -13.44 4.92
C LEU A 109 -7.92 -12.67 3.92
N ASP A 110 -7.16 -13.32 3.04
CA ASP A 110 -6.34 -12.62 2.02
C ASP A 110 -7.23 -11.75 1.13
N LYS A 111 -8.34 -12.31 0.65
CA LYS A 111 -9.32 -11.59 -0.18
C LYS A 111 -9.98 -10.44 0.59
N PHE A 112 -10.23 -10.62 1.89
CA PHE A 112 -10.75 -9.56 2.75
C PHE A 112 -9.73 -8.42 2.91
N VAL A 113 -8.47 -8.74 3.21
CA VAL A 113 -7.37 -7.79 3.37
C VAL A 113 -7.08 -7.03 2.07
N VAL A 114 -7.02 -7.70 0.93
CA VAL A 114 -6.88 -7.04 -0.38
C VAL A 114 -8.05 -6.10 -0.64
N SER A 115 -9.29 -6.50 -0.30
CA SER A 115 -10.45 -5.61 -0.47
C SER A 115 -10.39 -4.35 0.40
N ILE A 116 -9.71 -4.38 1.55
CA ILE A 116 -9.44 -3.19 2.38
C ILE A 116 -8.44 -2.28 1.67
N TRP A 117 -7.34 -2.84 1.16
CA TRP A 117 -6.35 -2.06 0.42
C TRP A 117 -6.92 -1.42 -0.85
N ASP A 118 -7.79 -2.15 -1.57
CA ASP A 118 -8.51 -1.64 -2.75
C ASP A 118 -9.44 -0.48 -2.40
N GLN A 119 -10.13 -0.49 -1.25
CA GLN A 119 -10.93 0.68 -0.85
C GLN A 119 -10.04 1.88 -0.45
N ILE A 120 -8.96 1.63 0.31
CA ILE A 120 -8.04 2.69 0.76
C ILE A 120 -7.36 3.37 -0.44
N HIS A 121 -6.91 2.63 -1.45
CA HIS A 121 -6.20 3.20 -2.60
C HIS A 121 -7.14 3.56 -3.78
N GLY A 122 -8.36 3.00 -3.80
CA GLY A 122 -9.35 3.18 -4.87
C GLY A 122 -10.18 4.47 -4.82
N GLY A 123 -9.75 5.49 -4.08
CA GLY A 123 -10.39 6.82 -4.10
C GLY A 123 -11.82 6.87 -3.57
N ILE A 124 -12.14 6.10 -2.53
CA ILE A 124 -13.35 6.32 -1.72
C ILE A 124 -13.30 7.73 -1.10
N ASN A 125 -14.41 8.47 -1.07
CA ASN A 125 -14.51 9.69 -0.25
C ASN A 125 -15.46 9.40 0.92
N LEU A 126 -14.95 9.58 2.15
CA LEU A 126 -15.65 9.34 3.41
C LEU A 126 -16.02 10.64 4.16
N GLU A 127 -15.87 11.81 3.53
CA GLU A 127 -16.16 13.10 4.17
C GLU A 127 -17.64 13.25 4.61
N PRO A 128 -17.90 13.56 5.90
CA PRO A 128 -19.25 13.81 6.40
C PRO A 128 -19.97 14.99 5.72
N GLN A 129 -19.24 16.01 5.27
CA GLN A 129 -19.85 17.15 4.55
C GLN A 129 -20.33 16.74 3.15
N SER A 130 -19.51 15.97 2.42
CA SER A 130 -19.94 15.35 1.16
C SER A 130 -21.22 14.52 1.35
N LEU A 131 -21.36 13.79 2.47
CA LEU A 131 -22.58 13.04 2.79
C LEU A 131 -23.80 13.93 3.02
N LEU A 132 -23.66 15.05 3.75
CA LEU A 132 -24.77 15.96 4.03
C LEU A 132 -25.29 16.63 2.75
N GLU A 133 -24.39 17.12 1.90
CA GLU A 133 -24.73 17.67 0.59
C GLU A 133 -25.38 16.62 -0.32
N GLN A 134 -24.87 15.38 -0.31
CA GLN A 134 -25.43 14.25 -1.08
C GLN A 134 -26.80 13.82 -0.58
N TRP A 135 -27.05 13.86 0.73
CA TRP A 135 -28.36 13.64 1.33
C TRP A 135 -29.36 14.71 0.90
N GLN A 136 -28.96 15.99 0.96
CA GLN A 136 -29.79 17.10 0.48
C GLN A 136 -30.12 16.95 -1.01
N LEU A 137 -29.13 16.67 -1.86
CA LEU A 137 -29.34 16.40 -3.29
C LEU A 137 -30.31 15.23 -3.53
N THR A 138 -30.21 14.15 -2.76
CA THR A 138 -31.09 12.97 -2.90
C THR A 138 -32.51 13.25 -2.41
N ALA A 139 -32.66 13.96 -1.28
CA ALA A 139 -33.96 14.36 -0.75
C ALA A 139 -34.67 15.36 -1.67
N SER A 140 -33.95 16.36 -2.18
CA SER A 140 -34.48 17.29 -3.18
C SER A 140 -34.85 16.59 -4.49
N ALA A 141 -34.05 15.61 -4.95
CA ALA A 141 -34.39 14.79 -6.13
C ALA A 141 -35.69 13.99 -5.93
N ALA A 142 -35.84 13.30 -4.78
CA ALA A 142 -37.06 12.58 -4.43
C ALA A 142 -38.28 13.52 -4.35
N THR A 143 -38.10 14.74 -3.85
CA THR A 143 -39.15 15.76 -3.76
C THR A 143 -39.54 16.31 -5.13
N ALA A 144 -38.58 16.46 -6.05
CA ALA A 144 -38.83 16.88 -7.43
C ALA A 144 -39.67 15.85 -8.22
N THR A 145 -39.45 14.55 -8.00
CA THR A 145 -40.30 13.49 -8.60
C THR A 145 -41.72 13.45 -8.06
N ILE A 146 -41.96 13.89 -6.81
CA ILE A 146 -43.29 13.94 -6.21
C ILE A 146 -44.06 15.19 -6.70
N ASN A 147 -43.37 16.31 -6.92
CA ASN A 147 -43.96 17.60 -7.27
C ASN A 147 -43.95 17.92 -8.77
N ASN A 148 -44.02 16.91 -9.66
CA ASN A 148 -44.15 17.11 -11.11
C ASN A 148 -45.58 17.57 -11.53
N GLY A 149 -46.01 18.67 -10.92
CA GLY A 149 -47.19 19.48 -11.24
C GLY A 149 -46.78 20.86 -11.74
N GLY A 150 -45.94 20.92 -12.77
CA GLY A 150 -45.83 22.07 -13.67
C GLY A 150 -45.54 23.46 -13.08
N ARG A 151 -44.59 23.60 -12.13
CA ARG A 151 -44.14 24.92 -11.64
C ARG A 151 -42.62 25.09 -11.76
N PRO A 152 -42.12 26.20 -12.35
CA PRO A 152 -40.67 26.41 -12.50
C PRO A 152 -39.98 26.65 -11.15
N PRO A 153 -38.69 26.29 -11.00
CA PRO A 153 -37.94 26.50 -9.76
C PRO A 153 -37.79 27.98 -9.41
N GLY A 154 -37.88 28.29 -8.11
CA GLY A 154 -37.56 29.62 -7.58
C GLY A 154 -36.04 29.85 -7.49
N PRO A 155 -35.59 31.13 -7.38
CA PRO A 155 -34.18 31.45 -7.27
C PRO A 155 -33.60 30.87 -5.96
N GLY A 156 -32.59 30.00 -6.08
CA GLY A 156 -31.90 29.38 -4.95
C GLY A 156 -32.07 27.87 -4.79
N GLN A 157 -32.88 27.20 -5.62
CA GLN A 157 -32.88 25.72 -5.66
C GLN A 157 -31.73 25.17 -6.53
N PRO A 158 -31.06 24.07 -6.13
CA PRO A 158 -30.08 23.41 -6.98
C PRO A 158 -30.75 22.81 -8.22
N ASP A 159 -30.17 23.07 -9.40
CA ASP A 159 -30.68 22.58 -10.69
C ASP A 159 -30.68 21.04 -10.74
N LEU A 160 -31.88 20.49 -10.55
CA LEU A 160 -32.18 19.05 -10.51
C LEU A 160 -32.72 18.52 -11.85
N GLY A 161 -32.30 19.10 -12.97
CA GLY A 161 -32.54 18.59 -14.34
C GLY A 161 -31.88 17.24 -14.66
N LEU A 162 -31.81 16.32 -13.70
CA LEU A 162 -31.21 14.98 -13.74
C LEU A 162 -32.24 13.85 -13.93
N LEU A 163 -33.53 14.15 -13.75
CA LEU A 163 -34.64 13.17 -13.77
C LEU A 163 -35.64 13.40 -14.92
N SER A 164 -35.38 14.36 -15.80
CA SER A 164 -36.13 14.51 -17.04
C SER A 164 -35.84 13.32 -17.97
N PRO A 165 -36.86 12.65 -18.54
CA PRO A 165 -36.62 11.61 -19.54
C PRO A 165 -35.95 12.20 -20.80
N PRO A 166 -35.15 11.42 -21.54
CA PRO A 166 -34.52 11.89 -22.77
C PRO A 166 -35.58 12.38 -23.78
N PRO A 167 -35.35 13.50 -24.48
CA PRO A 167 -36.29 13.98 -25.50
C PRO A 167 -36.48 12.95 -26.61
N THR A 168 -37.74 12.67 -26.96
CA THR A 168 -38.11 11.68 -27.99
C THR A 168 -38.01 12.19 -29.43
N THR A 169 -37.47 13.40 -29.65
CA THR A 169 -37.41 14.07 -30.95
C THR A 169 -36.00 14.11 -31.51
N THR A 170 -35.83 13.57 -32.73
CA THR A 170 -34.59 13.61 -33.51
C THR A 170 -34.32 15.01 -34.06
N ASP A 171 -33.47 15.79 -33.40
CA ASP A 171 -32.93 17.05 -33.91
C ASP A 171 -31.42 17.16 -33.65
N PRO A 172 -30.57 17.61 -34.59
CA PRO A 172 -29.11 17.63 -34.40
C PRO A 172 -28.61 18.60 -33.32
N SER A 173 -29.41 19.60 -32.93
CA SER A 173 -29.04 20.53 -31.84
C SER A 173 -28.94 19.86 -30.46
N LEU A 174 -29.47 18.64 -30.32
CA LEU A 174 -29.55 17.91 -29.06
C LEU A 174 -28.21 17.31 -28.59
N ALA A 175 -27.21 17.15 -29.47
CA ALA A 175 -25.98 16.39 -29.16
C ALA A 175 -25.12 17.03 -28.04
N THR A 176 -25.11 18.35 -27.94
CA THR A 176 -24.43 19.09 -26.86
C THR A 176 -25.21 19.01 -25.55
N LEU A 177 -26.55 19.03 -25.62
CA LEU A 177 -27.45 18.88 -24.48
C LEU A 177 -27.37 17.47 -23.88
N ASP A 178 -27.30 16.44 -24.74
CA ASP A 178 -27.11 15.04 -24.35
C ASP A 178 -25.75 14.82 -23.68
N THR A 179 -24.67 15.37 -24.26
CA THR A 179 -23.32 15.30 -23.65
C THR A 179 -23.27 15.98 -22.26
N ALA A 180 -23.91 17.15 -22.11
CA ALA A 180 -24.01 17.83 -20.82
C ALA A 180 -24.85 17.02 -19.80
N THR A 181 -25.94 16.41 -20.25
CA THR A 181 -26.81 15.55 -19.44
C THR A 181 -26.12 14.27 -18.99
N PHE A 182 -25.39 13.60 -19.89
CA PHE A 182 -24.55 12.44 -19.58
C PHE A 182 -23.46 12.78 -18.57
N ASN A 183 -22.73 13.88 -18.75
CA ASN A 183 -21.72 14.34 -17.79
C ASN A 183 -22.33 14.65 -16.41
N ARG A 184 -23.50 15.29 -16.37
CA ARG A 184 -24.25 15.55 -15.13
C ARG A 184 -24.68 14.24 -14.45
N SER A 185 -25.17 13.28 -15.22
CA SER A 185 -25.55 11.93 -14.76
C SER A 185 -24.36 11.15 -14.20
N ASN A 186 -23.21 11.16 -14.87
CA ASN A 186 -21.97 10.55 -14.39
C ASN A 186 -21.53 11.14 -13.04
N LEU A 187 -21.58 12.48 -12.91
CA LEU A 187 -21.27 13.16 -11.65
C LEU A 187 -22.25 12.78 -10.53
N PHE A 188 -23.55 12.69 -10.83
CA PHE A 188 -24.57 12.29 -9.87
C PHE A 188 -24.44 10.82 -9.45
N CYS A 189 -24.30 9.90 -10.40
CA CYS A 189 -24.05 8.48 -10.16
C CYS A 189 -22.81 8.28 -9.28
N ARG A 190 -21.71 8.99 -9.57
CA ARG A 190 -20.50 9.00 -8.72
C ARG A 190 -20.79 9.51 -7.30
N LYS A 191 -21.53 10.62 -7.15
CA LYS A 191 -21.93 11.17 -5.84
C LYS A 191 -22.76 10.17 -5.04
N VAL A 192 -23.83 9.62 -5.61
CA VAL A 192 -24.69 8.61 -4.96
C VAL A 192 -23.92 7.34 -4.61
N THR A 193 -23.01 6.89 -5.48
CA THR A 193 -22.14 5.73 -5.20
C THR A 193 -21.23 5.96 -4.00
N GLN A 194 -20.61 7.14 -3.89
CA GLN A 194 -19.78 7.49 -2.72
C GLN A 194 -20.64 7.65 -1.46
N ALA A 195 -21.80 8.30 -1.56
CA ALA A 195 -22.77 8.42 -0.47
C ALA A 195 -23.14 7.05 0.12
N SER A 196 -23.50 6.10 -0.75
CA SER A 196 -23.85 4.73 -0.37
C SER A 196 -22.70 4.01 0.35
N ARG A 197 -21.45 4.17 -0.12
CA ARG A 197 -20.28 3.57 0.54
C ARG A 197 -20.03 4.14 1.94
N ALA A 198 -20.11 5.45 2.13
CA ALA A 198 -19.87 6.04 3.45
C ALA A 198 -21.07 5.84 4.40
N CYS A 199 -22.32 5.83 3.91
CA CYS A 199 -23.46 5.34 4.69
C CYS A 199 -23.28 3.89 5.13
N ARG A 200 -22.75 3.02 4.26
CA ARG A 200 -22.41 1.63 4.62
C ARG A 200 -21.29 1.54 5.66
N ALA A 201 -20.30 2.43 5.62
CA ALA A 201 -19.27 2.54 6.65
C ALA A 201 -19.87 2.95 8.01
N ILE A 202 -20.74 3.96 8.04
CA ILE A 202 -21.49 4.37 9.25
C ILE A 202 -22.34 3.20 9.79
N GLU A 203 -23.04 2.50 8.90
CA GLU A 203 -23.88 1.35 9.27
C GLU A 203 -23.07 0.28 10.02
N VAL A 204 -21.89 -0.12 9.52
CA VAL A 204 -21.05 -1.12 10.19
C VAL A 204 -20.40 -0.62 11.48
N ILE A 205 -20.06 0.68 11.55
CA ILE A 205 -19.57 1.31 12.78
C ILE A 205 -20.62 1.18 13.90
N VAL A 206 -21.84 1.63 13.63
CA VAL A 206 -22.96 1.58 14.58
C VAL A 206 -23.33 0.15 14.95
N GLN A 207 -23.38 -0.76 13.97
CA GLN A 207 -23.69 -2.18 14.21
C GLN A 207 -22.62 -2.89 15.05
N ALA A 208 -21.33 -2.58 14.87
CA ALA A 208 -20.26 -3.13 15.68
C ALA A 208 -20.29 -2.60 17.13
N ARG A 209 -20.51 -1.28 17.31
CA ARG A 209 -20.67 -0.67 18.64
C ARG A 209 -21.92 -1.17 19.37
N TRP A 210 -23.03 -1.36 18.65
CA TRP A 210 -24.27 -1.84 19.27
C TRP A 210 -24.10 -3.24 19.90
N ILE A 211 -23.27 -4.12 19.30
CA ILE A 211 -22.95 -5.42 19.93
C ILE A 211 -22.18 -5.24 21.25
N GLU A 212 -21.30 -4.25 21.35
CA GLU A 212 -20.61 -3.93 22.61
C GLU A 212 -21.58 -3.44 23.68
N HIS A 213 -22.53 -2.57 23.32
CA HIS A 213 -23.58 -2.14 24.24
C HIS A 213 -24.49 -3.30 24.68
N PHE A 214 -24.86 -4.19 23.76
CA PHE A 214 -25.62 -5.40 24.08
C PHE A 214 -24.87 -6.31 25.07
N ASP A 215 -23.59 -6.61 24.78
CA ASP A 215 -22.77 -7.47 25.65
C ASP A 215 -22.55 -6.80 27.03
N ALA A 216 -22.32 -5.48 27.09
CA ALA A 216 -22.20 -4.73 28.33
C ALA A 216 -23.50 -4.71 29.16
N HIS A 217 -24.67 -4.55 28.51
CA HIS A 217 -25.98 -4.61 29.17
C HIS A 217 -26.27 -5.99 29.77
N VAL A 218 -25.84 -7.06 29.10
CA VAL A 218 -25.92 -8.43 29.64
C VAL A 218 -25.09 -8.60 30.92
N GLU A 219 -23.94 -7.93 31.04
CA GLU A 219 -23.13 -7.90 32.26
C GLU A 219 -23.73 -6.98 33.34
N VAL A 220 -24.37 -5.86 32.99
CA VAL A 220 -25.16 -5.06 33.95
C VAL A 220 -26.29 -5.89 34.55
N LEU A 221 -27.03 -6.64 33.73
CA LEU A 221 -28.04 -7.60 34.19
C LEU A 221 -27.43 -8.73 35.03
N ALA A 222 -26.14 -9.07 34.85
CA ALA A 222 -25.45 -10.06 35.69
C ALA A 222 -25.24 -9.55 37.12
N ILE A 223 -25.00 -8.24 37.28
CA ILE A 223 -24.82 -7.58 38.56
C ILE A 223 -26.16 -7.27 39.23
N THR A 224 -27.14 -6.73 38.49
CA THR A 224 -28.44 -6.30 39.04
C THR A 224 -29.43 -7.46 39.26
N SER A 225 -29.30 -8.55 38.50
CA SER A 225 -30.17 -9.73 38.58
C SER A 225 -29.38 -11.04 38.72
N PRO A 226 -28.57 -11.21 39.80
CA PRO A 226 -27.65 -12.34 39.95
C PRO A 226 -28.37 -13.70 40.05
N ALA A 227 -29.64 -13.73 40.46
CA ALA A 227 -30.47 -14.93 40.50
C ALA A 227 -30.85 -15.48 39.11
N LEU A 228 -30.66 -14.70 38.03
CA LEU A 228 -30.94 -15.15 36.66
C LEU A 228 -29.70 -15.85 36.07
N SER A 229 -29.92 -17.03 35.48
CA SER A 229 -28.88 -17.75 34.74
C SER A 229 -28.40 -16.93 33.51
N PRO A 230 -27.14 -17.12 33.05
CA PRO A 230 -26.59 -16.35 31.93
C PRO A 230 -27.48 -16.36 30.67
N THR A 231 -28.10 -17.50 30.36
CA THR A 231 -29.05 -17.64 29.25
C THR A 231 -30.32 -16.82 29.46
N LYS A 232 -30.87 -16.77 30.68
CA LYS A 232 -32.05 -15.93 30.99
C LYS A 232 -31.71 -14.44 30.86
N ARG A 233 -30.54 -14.00 31.34
CA ARG A 233 -30.07 -12.60 31.23
C ARG A 233 -29.89 -12.18 29.77
N ARG A 234 -29.22 -13.00 28.96
CA ARG A 234 -29.09 -12.79 27.51
C ARG A 234 -30.45 -12.76 26.80
N LYS A 235 -31.40 -13.60 27.21
CA LYS A 235 -32.77 -13.57 26.67
C LYS A 235 -33.53 -12.30 27.06
N ALA A 236 -33.37 -11.80 28.29
CA ALA A 236 -33.99 -10.55 28.73
C ALA A 236 -33.51 -9.35 27.89
N ALA A 237 -32.19 -9.13 27.82
CA ALA A 237 -31.59 -8.08 26.98
C ALA A 237 -31.98 -8.21 25.50
N LEU A 238 -32.13 -9.44 24.99
CA LEU A 238 -32.57 -9.68 23.61
C LEU A 238 -34.04 -9.31 23.39
N LEU A 239 -34.93 -9.59 24.35
CA LEU A 239 -36.35 -9.23 24.25
C LEU A 239 -36.57 -7.72 24.37
N GLU A 240 -35.82 -7.05 25.24
CA GLU A 240 -35.76 -5.58 25.35
C GLU A 240 -35.35 -4.96 24.01
N ALA A 241 -34.21 -5.40 23.44
CA ALA A 241 -33.77 -4.95 22.13
C ALA A 241 -34.76 -5.28 21.00
N CYS A 242 -35.48 -6.41 21.04
CA CYS A 242 -36.51 -6.72 20.05
C CYS A 242 -37.67 -5.71 20.09
N ALA A 243 -38.04 -5.23 21.28
CA ALA A 243 -39.07 -4.19 21.42
C ALA A 243 -38.60 -2.86 20.82
N ASP A 244 -37.37 -2.44 21.12
CA ASP A 244 -36.79 -1.19 20.58
C ASP A 244 -36.62 -1.19 19.06
N PHE A 245 -36.18 -2.33 18.49
CA PHE A 245 -36.04 -2.48 17.04
C PHE A 245 -37.36 -2.72 16.30
N GLY A 246 -38.43 -3.12 17.00
CA GLY A 246 -39.66 -3.61 16.38
C GLY A 246 -39.46 -4.89 15.54
N TRP A 247 -38.47 -5.73 15.87
CA TRP A 247 -38.13 -6.95 15.12
C TRP A 247 -38.41 -8.21 15.92
N SER A 248 -38.64 -9.34 15.22
CA SER A 248 -38.75 -10.63 15.90
C SER A 248 -37.41 -11.11 16.46
N GLU A 249 -37.45 -11.93 17.51
CA GLU A 249 -36.27 -12.55 18.12
C GLU A 249 -35.42 -13.32 17.09
N LYS A 250 -36.06 -13.89 16.05
CA LYS A 250 -35.37 -14.59 14.96
C LYS A 250 -34.59 -13.63 14.07
N GLU A 251 -35.18 -12.49 13.69
CA GLU A 251 -34.55 -11.51 12.81
C GLU A 251 -33.38 -10.80 13.50
N LEU A 252 -33.56 -10.38 14.75
CA LEU A 252 -32.50 -9.72 15.52
C LEU A 252 -31.32 -10.68 15.72
N ARG A 253 -31.54 -11.92 16.18
CA ARG A 253 -30.44 -12.91 16.33
C ARG A 253 -29.69 -13.15 15.01
N ASN A 254 -30.39 -13.22 13.87
CA ASN A 254 -29.78 -13.41 12.56
C ASN A 254 -28.88 -12.22 12.16
N LYS A 255 -29.33 -10.98 12.41
CA LYS A 255 -28.52 -9.77 12.18
C LYS A 255 -27.33 -9.71 13.14
N MET A 256 -27.55 -9.96 14.44
CA MET A 256 -26.50 -10.01 15.46
C MET A 256 -25.40 -11.01 15.15
N ALA A 257 -25.71 -12.17 14.57
CA ALA A 257 -24.69 -13.16 14.18
C ALA A 257 -23.67 -12.58 13.18
N ILE A 258 -24.11 -11.68 12.30
CA ILE A 258 -23.27 -10.99 11.32
C ILE A 258 -22.57 -9.79 11.95
N TRP A 259 -23.28 -9.03 12.79
CA TRP A 259 -22.74 -7.86 13.50
C TRP A 259 -21.63 -8.21 14.50
N ARG A 260 -21.70 -9.39 15.15
CA ARG A 260 -20.57 -9.94 15.92
C ARG A 260 -19.31 -10.08 15.07
N GLY A 261 -19.44 -10.51 13.82
CA GLY A 261 -18.32 -10.55 12.87
C GLY A 261 -17.73 -9.17 12.59
N TYR A 262 -18.55 -8.11 12.51
CA TYR A 262 -18.05 -6.73 12.38
C TYR A 262 -17.29 -6.27 13.63
N LYS A 263 -17.81 -6.59 14.83
CA LYS A 263 -17.11 -6.33 16.10
C LYS A 263 -15.78 -7.08 16.18
N GLU A 264 -15.74 -8.37 15.85
CA GLU A 264 -14.52 -9.18 15.85
C GLU A 264 -13.45 -8.64 14.88
N ILE A 265 -13.85 -8.20 13.68
CA ILE A 265 -12.96 -7.52 12.72
C ILE A 265 -12.40 -6.23 13.30
N LYS A 266 -13.24 -5.40 13.94
CA LYS A 266 -12.81 -4.17 14.62
C LYS A 266 -11.87 -4.47 15.80
N ASP A 267 -12.14 -5.50 16.59
CA ASP A 267 -11.31 -5.89 17.75
C ASP A 267 -9.91 -6.37 17.32
N ALA A 268 -9.81 -7.05 16.17
CA ALA A 268 -8.53 -7.47 15.59
C ALA A 268 -7.87 -6.34 14.78
N GLY A 269 -8.49 -5.91 13.68
CA GLY A 269 -7.95 -5.01 12.67
C GLY A 269 -8.14 -3.51 12.93
N GLY A 270 -8.81 -3.14 14.02
CA GLY A 270 -9.18 -1.75 14.32
C GLY A 270 -10.34 -1.23 13.48
N TRP A 271 -10.78 -0.01 13.77
CA TRP A 271 -11.86 0.65 13.03
C TRP A 271 -11.57 0.79 11.54
N ALA A 272 -10.31 1.05 11.15
CA ALA A 272 -9.92 1.22 9.75
C ALA A 272 -10.20 -0.06 8.91
N ALA A 273 -9.91 -1.24 9.44
CA ALA A 273 -10.19 -2.51 8.76
C ALA A 273 -11.69 -2.77 8.55
N LEU A 274 -12.56 -2.19 9.39
CA LEU A 274 -14.01 -2.30 9.23
C LEU A 274 -14.58 -1.22 8.30
N VAL A 275 -14.12 0.03 8.44
CA VAL A 275 -14.58 1.19 7.65
C VAL A 275 -14.24 1.04 6.16
N PHE A 276 -13.02 0.60 5.86
CA PHE A 276 -12.54 0.39 4.49
C PHE A 276 -12.80 -1.02 3.96
N ALA A 277 -13.63 -1.82 4.63
CA ALA A 277 -13.95 -3.16 4.16
C ALA A 277 -14.78 -3.12 2.86
N GLY A 278 -14.36 -3.87 1.84
CA GLY A 278 -15.07 -3.96 0.56
C GLY A 278 -16.44 -4.65 0.64
N MET A 279 -17.16 -4.68 -0.49
CA MET A 279 -18.51 -5.28 -0.60
C MET A 279 -18.61 -6.73 -0.09
N GLY A 280 -17.50 -7.47 -0.05
CA GLY A 280 -17.42 -8.82 0.49
C GLY A 280 -17.62 -8.95 2.01
N LEU A 281 -17.56 -7.85 2.78
CA LEU A 281 -17.63 -7.86 4.26
C LEU A 281 -18.84 -8.65 4.80
N TYR A 282 -20.04 -8.40 4.27
CA TYR A 282 -21.24 -9.11 4.72
C TYR A 282 -21.12 -10.62 4.51
N ARG A 283 -20.57 -11.04 3.37
CA ARG A 283 -20.37 -12.45 3.02
C ARG A 283 -19.32 -13.11 3.93
N PHE A 284 -18.23 -12.39 4.21
CA PHE A 284 -17.16 -12.81 5.10
C PHE A 284 -17.69 -13.06 6.53
N CYS A 285 -18.45 -12.11 7.09
CA CYS A 285 -19.07 -12.26 8.41
C CYS A 285 -20.20 -13.29 8.47
N LYS A 286 -21.05 -13.39 7.42
CA LYS A 286 -22.19 -14.34 7.40
C LYS A 286 -21.72 -15.80 7.39
N TYR A 287 -20.74 -16.13 6.56
CA TYR A 287 -20.25 -17.51 6.44
C TYR A 287 -19.06 -17.82 7.36
N ARG A 288 -18.46 -16.79 7.99
CA ARG A 288 -17.34 -16.89 8.95
C ARG A 288 -16.11 -17.66 8.46
N VAL A 289 -15.98 -17.86 7.14
CA VAL A 289 -14.81 -18.48 6.52
C VAL A 289 -13.61 -17.58 6.81
N GLY A 290 -12.61 -18.06 7.54
CA GLY A 290 -11.45 -17.27 7.97
C GLY A 290 -11.59 -16.55 9.33
N PHE A 291 -12.62 -16.85 10.13
CA PHE A 291 -12.68 -16.41 11.54
C PHE A 291 -11.97 -17.41 12.45
N THR A 292 -10.67 -17.63 12.21
CA THR A 292 -9.80 -18.48 13.04
C THR A 292 -8.91 -17.62 13.96
N PRO A 293 -8.37 -18.17 15.07
CA PRO A 293 -7.45 -17.43 15.95
C PRO A 293 -6.21 -16.90 15.22
N GLU A 294 -5.65 -17.67 14.29
CA GLU A 294 -4.49 -17.33 13.47
C GLU A 294 -4.83 -16.21 12.49
N SER A 295 -6.02 -16.30 11.88
CA SER A 295 -6.53 -15.28 10.96
C SER A 295 -6.73 -13.95 11.67
N MET A 296 -7.28 -13.96 12.89
CA MET A 296 -7.47 -12.75 13.70
C MET A 296 -6.16 -12.23 14.29
N ALA A 297 -5.20 -13.10 14.61
CA ALA A 297 -3.85 -12.69 15.00
C ALA A 297 -3.14 -11.98 13.83
N ARG A 298 -3.25 -12.50 12.60
CA ARG A 298 -2.72 -11.85 11.40
C ARG A 298 -3.40 -10.52 11.11
N LEU A 299 -4.73 -10.44 11.21
CA LEU A 299 -5.46 -9.18 11.04
C LEU A 299 -5.04 -8.14 12.10
N ARG A 300 -4.75 -8.57 13.34
CA ARG A 300 -4.19 -7.72 14.39
C ARG A 300 -2.77 -7.23 14.06
N ALA A 301 -1.90 -8.09 13.51
CA ALA A 301 -0.58 -7.67 13.04
C ALA A 301 -0.66 -6.67 11.86
N LEU A 302 -1.71 -6.75 11.03
CA LEU A 302 -1.96 -5.80 9.96
C LEU A 302 -2.55 -4.46 10.44
N ARG A 303 -3.14 -4.40 11.63
CA ARG A 303 -3.88 -3.21 12.11
C ARG A 303 -3.10 -1.89 12.00
N PRO A 304 -1.86 -1.73 12.52
CA PRO A 304 -1.17 -0.45 12.45
C PRO A 304 -0.84 -0.07 11.00
N ARG A 305 -0.66 -1.06 10.14
CA ARG A 305 -0.41 -0.88 8.71
C ARG A 305 -1.63 -0.31 7.99
N ILE A 306 -2.81 -0.84 8.31
CA ILE A 306 -4.09 -0.36 7.77
C ILE A 306 -4.36 1.06 8.30
N GLU A 307 -4.12 1.31 9.59
CA GLU A 307 -4.26 2.64 10.19
C GLU A 307 -3.31 3.70 9.59
N VAL A 308 -2.05 3.37 9.28
CA VAL A 308 -1.13 4.28 8.56
C VAL A 308 -1.73 4.70 7.23
N ALA A 309 -2.09 3.75 6.37
CA ALA A 309 -2.60 4.07 5.03
C ALA A 309 -3.93 4.85 5.09
N ALA A 310 -4.83 4.47 6.00
CA ALA A 310 -6.10 5.16 6.20
C ALA A 310 -5.90 6.60 6.68
N ASP A 311 -5.09 6.84 7.72
CA ASP A 311 -4.92 8.18 8.31
C ASP A 311 -4.17 9.16 7.39
N THR A 312 -3.24 8.67 6.55
CA THR A 312 -2.47 9.51 5.62
C THR A 312 -3.19 9.75 4.29
N LEU A 313 -3.94 8.77 3.77
CA LEU A 313 -4.64 8.91 2.48
C LEU A 313 -6.06 9.47 2.62
N HIS A 314 -6.72 9.29 3.77
CA HIS A 314 -8.10 9.72 4.03
C HIS A 314 -8.19 10.56 5.31
N PRO A 315 -7.57 11.75 5.38
CA PRO A 315 -7.29 12.44 6.65
C PRO A 315 -8.51 12.77 7.52
N THR A 316 -9.73 12.70 6.96
CA THR A 316 -11.01 12.95 7.64
C THR A 316 -11.78 11.68 8.05
N TRP A 317 -11.34 10.47 7.67
CA TRP A 317 -12.14 9.23 7.83
C TRP A 317 -12.59 8.96 9.27
N ARG A 318 -11.76 9.33 10.26
CA ARG A 318 -12.03 9.13 11.69
C ARG A 318 -13.17 9.98 12.22
N GLN A 319 -13.59 11.04 11.52
CA GLN A 319 -14.78 11.81 11.87
C GLN A 319 -16.05 10.94 11.90
N LEU A 320 -16.11 9.90 11.08
CA LEU A 320 -17.21 8.91 11.10
C LEU A 320 -17.32 8.19 12.46
N LEU A 321 -16.24 8.07 13.22
CA LEU A 321 -16.24 7.34 14.50
C LEU A 321 -16.86 8.16 15.64
N MET A 322 -17.01 9.48 15.48
CA MET A 322 -17.65 10.34 16.49
C MET A 322 -19.10 9.93 16.78
N ILE A 323 -19.80 9.32 15.80
CA ILE A 323 -21.17 8.81 15.97
C ILE A 323 -21.29 7.71 17.03
N VAL A 324 -20.17 7.04 17.36
CA VAL A 324 -20.08 6.01 18.41
C VAL A 324 -19.15 6.42 19.56
N GLY A 325 -18.95 7.74 19.74
CA GLY A 325 -18.20 8.32 20.86
C GLY A 325 -16.68 8.15 20.80
N GLU A 326 -16.12 7.77 19.65
CA GLU A 326 -14.66 7.60 19.47
C GLU A 326 -13.97 8.92 19.13
N SER A 327 -12.65 8.97 19.38
CA SER A 327 -11.82 10.11 19.00
C SER A 327 -11.67 10.24 17.47
N PRO A 328 -11.91 11.43 16.88
CA PRO A 328 -11.63 11.69 15.48
C PRO A 328 -10.13 11.94 15.19
N GLN A 329 -9.27 11.91 16.22
CA GLN A 329 -7.85 12.22 16.06
C GLN A 329 -7.13 11.15 15.24
N ARG A 330 -6.37 11.59 14.24
CA ARG A 330 -5.43 10.75 13.49
C ARG A 330 -4.29 10.30 14.38
N ARG A 331 -3.86 9.05 14.17
CA ARG A 331 -2.66 8.47 14.79
C ARG A 331 -1.42 8.72 13.93
N PHE A 332 -1.60 8.75 12.60
CA PHE A 332 -0.52 8.99 11.63
C PHE A 332 -0.84 10.21 10.75
N CYS A 333 0.19 10.98 10.41
CA CYS A 333 0.09 12.23 9.64
C CYS A 333 1.24 12.31 8.63
N GLY A 334 1.18 13.25 7.69
CA GLY A 334 2.18 13.37 6.62
C GLY A 334 1.89 12.40 5.47
N HIS A 335 2.95 12.03 4.74
CA HIS A 335 2.88 11.13 3.60
C HIS A 335 2.81 9.65 4.07
N PRO A 336 2.07 8.75 3.39
CA PRO A 336 2.03 7.31 3.74
C PRO A 336 3.41 6.66 3.87
N HIS A 337 4.40 7.15 3.12
CA HIS A 337 5.76 6.61 3.10
C HIS A 337 6.73 7.34 4.06
N ASP A 338 6.22 8.25 4.89
CA ASP A 338 6.92 8.75 6.09
C ASP A 338 6.90 7.74 7.25
N TRP A 339 6.16 6.64 7.11
CA TRP A 339 5.97 5.63 8.15
C TRP A 339 6.52 4.28 7.68
N VAL A 340 7.44 3.71 8.46
CA VAL A 340 7.98 2.38 8.24
C VAL A 340 7.22 1.40 9.12
N VAL A 341 6.46 0.52 8.47
CA VAL A 341 5.66 -0.51 9.16
C VAL A 341 6.50 -1.76 9.47
N ARG A 342 6.05 -2.58 10.41
CA ARG A 342 6.72 -3.82 10.83
C ARG A 342 5.82 -5.03 10.58
N GLN A 343 6.42 -6.21 10.35
CA GLN A 343 5.67 -7.42 9.98
C GLN A 343 4.96 -8.08 11.17
N ASP A 344 5.49 -7.92 12.38
CA ASP A 344 4.96 -8.41 13.65
C ASP A 344 3.74 -7.62 14.17
N GLY A 345 3.44 -6.47 13.56
CA GLY A 345 2.40 -5.56 14.03
C GLY A 345 2.80 -4.66 15.19
N SER A 346 4.09 -4.54 15.48
CA SER A 346 4.60 -3.48 16.36
C SER A 346 4.46 -2.10 15.69
N ASP A 347 4.53 -1.04 16.51
CA ASP A 347 4.14 0.31 16.10
C ASP A 347 5.01 0.84 14.94
N PRO A 348 4.38 1.43 13.89
CA PRO A 348 5.09 2.08 12.79
C PRO A 348 5.97 3.21 13.31
N VAL A 349 7.19 3.27 12.80
CA VAL A 349 8.17 4.30 13.19
C VAL A 349 8.34 5.33 12.08
N PRO A 350 8.64 6.61 12.39
CA PRO A 350 8.95 7.59 11.38
C PRO A 350 10.15 7.16 10.53
N LEU A 351 10.07 7.33 9.22
CA LEU A 351 11.09 6.94 8.24
C LEU A 351 12.49 7.36 8.67
N ARG A 352 12.64 8.62 9.10
CA ARG A 352 13.90 9.18 9.59
C ARG A 352 14.59 8.32 10.65
N SER A 353 13.83 7.77 11.61
CA SER A 353 14.38 6.96 12.71
C SER A 353 15.14 5.73 12.22
N THR A 354 14.78 5.19 11.04
CA THR A 354 15.42 3.99 10.46
C THR A 354 16.77 4.27 9.76
N TYR A 355 17.18 5.54 9.67
CA TYR A 355 18.43 5.98 9.06
C TYR A 355 19.37 6.73 10.02
N LEU A 356 18.92 7.16 11.22
CA LEU A 356 19.72 7.99 12.14
C LEU A 356 21.06 7.35 12.57
N GLU A 357 21.13 6.03 12.64
CA GLU A 357 22.37 5.27 12.92
C GLU A 357 23.45 5.45 11.83
N HIS A 358 23.05 5.81 10.61
CA HIS A 358 23.91 5.90 9.43
C HIS A 358 24.07 7.36 8.93
N ASP A 359 23.02 8.18 9.05
CA ASP A 359 23.02 9.62 8.77
C ASP A 359 22.18 10.35 9.84
N PRO A 360 22.80 10.99 10.86
CA PRO A 360 22.10 11.76 11.89
C PRO A 360 21.27 12.94 11.32
N PHE A 361 21.67 13.43 10.14
CA PHE A 361 21.03 14.54 9.43
C PHE A 361 20.06 14.05 8.36
N PHE A 362 19.71 12.76 8.35
CA PHE A 362 18.80 12.20 7.36
C PHE A 362 17.46 12.94 7.35
N SER A 363 17.12 13.45 6.18
CA SER A 363 15.80 13.95 5.81
C SER A 363 15.40 13.32 4.48
N PHE A 364 14.10 13.23 4.23
CA PHE A 364 13.57 12.73 2.97
C PHE A 364 12.35 13.53 2.52
N GLU A 365 12.40 14.04 1.30
CA GLU A 365 11.30 14.76 0.64
C GLU A 365 10.62 13.86 -0.40
N HIS A 366 9.30 13.74 -0.33
CA HIS A 366 8.53 12.99 -1.32
C HIS A 366 8.18 13.88 -2.52
N LEU A 367 8.51 13.42 -3.71
CA LEU A 367 8.32 14.11 -4.99
C LEU A 367 7.30 13.35 -5.86
N ASP A 368 6.39 14.10 -6.51
CA ASP A 368 5.48 13.56 -7.52
C ASP A 368 6.16 13.34 -8.89
N GLY A 369 7.26 14.05 -9.15
CA GLY A 369 8.03 14.05 -10.39
C GLY A 369 9.51 14.33 -10.14
N SER A 370 10.40 14.04 -11.10
CA SER A 370 11.84 14.30 -10.91
C SER A 370 12.18 15.78 -11.06
N VAL A 371 13.10 16.28 -10.24
CA VAL A 371 13.64 17.65 -10.30
C VAL A 371 14.95 17.63 -11.10
N VAL A 372 15.14 18.56 -12.04
CA VAL A 372 16.39 18.70 -12.79
C VAL A 372 17.38 19.56 -12.01
N ASP A 373 18.63 19.11 -11.90
CA ASP A 373 19.70 19.84 -11.25
C ASP A 373 20.18 21.01 -12.13
N ALA A 374 19.63 22.20 -11.86
CA ALA A 374 19.96 23.42 -12.59
C ALA A 374 21.43 23.84 -12.47
N ASN A 375 22.18 23.36 -11.46
CA ASN A 375 23.63 23.62 -11.37
C ASN A 375 24.42 22.70 -12.30
N ALA A 376 23.94 21.47 -12.51
CA ALA A 376 24.59 20.48 -13.37
C ALA A 376 24.26 20.68 -14.86
N TRP A 377 23.09 21.23 -15.19
CA TRP A 377 22.58 21.32 -16.57
C TRP A 377 22.24 22.75 -17.03
N GLY A 378 21.95 23.67 -16.12
CA GLY A 378 21.30 24.95 -16.42
C GLY A 378 19.78 24.90 -16.19
N PRO A 379 19.09 26.05 -16.19
CA PRO A 379 17.70 26.16 -15.73
C PRO A 379 16.66 25.56 -16.68
N GLU A 380 16.97 25.43 -17.97
CA GLU A 380 16.01 25.01 -19.02
C GLU A 380 16.41 23.70 -19.73
N ASP A 381 17.53 23.08 -19.34
CA ASP A 381 18.09 21.91 -20.03
C ASP A 381 17.83 20.61 -19.27
N ASP A 382 16.81 19.84 -19.69
CA ASP A 382 16.57 18.49 -19.18
C ASP A 382 17.37 17.46 -20.01
N PRO A 383 18.38 16.77 -19.46
CA PRO A 383 19.20 15.79 -20.19
C PRO A 383 18.41 14.58 -20.68
N ARG A 384 17.18 14.38 -20.17
CA ARG A 384 16.26 13.29 -20.54
C ARG A 384 15.43 13.64 -21.76
N TRP A 385 15.47 14.88 -22.25
CA TRP A 385 14.71 15.27 -23.44
C TRP A 385 15.21 14.50 -24.67
N ILE A 386 14.26 13.99 -25.45
CA ILE A 386 14.47 13.22 -26.67
C ILE A 386 13.68 13.91 -27.80
N PRO A 387 14.34 14.30 -28.91
CA PRO A 387 13.68 14.89 -30.06
C PRO A 387 12.50 14.03 -30.56
N PRO A 388 11.38 14.64 -30.99
CA PRO A 388 10.30 13.91 -31.66
C PRO A 388 10.81 13.13 -32.89
N VAL A 389 10.23 11.96 -33.13
CA VAL A 389 10.63 11.00 -34.19
C VAL A 389 10.51 11.51 -35.63
N SER A 390 9.87 12.66 -35.87
CA SER A 390 9.83 13.29 -37.18
C SER A 390 9.87 14.82 -37.07
N ALA A 391 10.48 15.47 -38.06
CA ALA A 391 10.50 16.93 -38.15
C ALA A 391 9.08 17.53 -38.23
N ALA A 392 8.12 16.81 -38.80
CA ALA A 392 6.72 17.21 -38.83
C ALA A 392 6.09 17.22 -37.42
N ALA A 393 6.35 16.19 -36.61
CA ALA A 393 5.89 16.14 -35.22
C ALA A 393 6.52 17.25 -34.35
N SER A 394 7.79 17.58 -34.60
CA SER A 394 8.46 18.73 -33.97
C SER A 394 7.84 20.08 -34.34
N LEU A 395 7.26 20.22 -35.54
CA LEU A 395 6.58 21.44 -35.99
C LEU A 395 5.14 21.54 -35.49
N THR A 396 4.45 20.42 -35.27
CA THR A 396 3.06 20.41 -34.74
C THR A 396 2.98 20.32 -33.21
N GLY A 397 4.11 20.10 -32.52
CA GLY A 397 4.13 19.88 -31.07
C GLY A 397 3.52 18.55 -30.64
N GLN A 398 3.30 17.62 -31.58
CA GLN A 398 2.67 16.33 -31.27
C GLN A 398 3.69 15.33 -30.74
N HIS A 399 3.45 14.80 -29.55
CA HIS A 399 4.26 13.74 -28.98
C HIS A 399 3.68 12.37 -29.34
N VAL A 400 4.49 11.49 -29.94
CA VAL A 400 4.07 10.15 -30.35
C VAL A 400 4.82 9.10 -29.53
N CYS A 401 4.08 8.12 -29.01
CA CYS A 401 4.65 7.03 -28.23
C CYS A 401 5.45 6.06 -29.11
N HIS A 402 6.76 5.98 -28.87
CA HIS A 402 7.66 5.03 -29.55
C HIS A 402 7.24 3.55 -29.42
N SER A 403 6.44 3.18 -28.41
CA SER A 403 6.04 1.80 -28.14
C SER A 403 4.71 1.38 -28.78
N CYS A 404 3.77 2.30 -29.00
CA CYS A 404 2.45 1.98 -29.57
C CYS A 404 2.02 2.87 -30.76
N GLY A 405 2.83 3.86 -31.14
CA GLY A 405 2.55 4.79 -32.24
C GLY A 405 1.41 5.77 -31.98
N GLN A 406 0.84 5.82 -30.77
CA GLN A 406 -0.29 6.69 -30.42
C GLN A 406 0.17 8.05 -29.86
N GLU A 407 -0.66 9.06 -30.03
CA GLU A 407 -0.47 10.41 -29.49
C GLU A 407 -0.45 10.41 -27.95
N GLN A 408 0.48 11.16 -27.38
CA GLN A 408 0.68 11.35 -25.94
C GLN A 408 0.29 12.78 -25.55
N SER A 409 -0.51 12.92 -24.51
CA SER A 409 -0.89 14.21 -23.93
C SER A 409 -1.22 14.04 -22.45
N GLU A 410 -1.06 15.09 -21.65
CA GLU A 410 -1.64 15.12 -20.29
C GLU A 410 -3.17 15.28 -20.33
N GLU A 411 -3.72 15.85 -21.42
CA GLU A 411 -5.17 16.02 -21.60
C GLU A 411 -5.84 14.69 -22.00
N PRO A 412 -6.69 14.08 -21.15
CA PRO A 412 -7.23 12.73 -21.41
C PRO A 412 -8.16 12.63 -22.62
N LYS A 413 -8.60 13.77 -23.18
CA LYS A 413 -9.40 13.85 -24.42
C LYS A 413 -8.56 13.78 -25.69
N VAL A 414 -7.27 14.12 -25.60
CA VAL A 414 -6.30 14.12 -26.71
C VAL A 414 -5.41 12.90 -26.65
N ASN A 415 -5.03 12.47 -25.43
CA ASN A 415 -4.19 11.30 -25.23
C ASN A 415 -4.81 10.02 -25.80
N SER A 416 -4.07 9.35 -26.69
CA SER A 416 -4.42 8.03 -27.23
C SER A 416 -3.43 6.93 -26.76
N CYS A 417 -2.42 7.29 -25.96
CA CYS A 417 -1.41 6.36 -25.46
C CYS A 417 -1.80 5.72 -24.11
N TYR A 418 -2.01 4.40 -24.14
CA TYR A 418 -2.34 3.58 -22.96
C TYR A 418 -1.25 2.55 -22.60
N CYS A 419 0.04 2.85 -22.84
CA CYS A 419 1.13 1.95 -22.46
C CYS A 419 1.28 1.80 -20.93
N PHE A 420 1.18 2.91 -20.19
CA PHE A 420 1.30 2.95 -18.73
C PHE A 420 0.24 3.90 -18.12
N PRO A 421 -1.06 3.60 -18.26
CA PRO A 421 -2.14 4.54 -17.94
C PRO A 421 -2.26 4.86 -16.45
N SER A 422 -1.74 4.01 -15.56
CA SER A 422 -1.66 4.29 -14.12
C SER A 422 -0.72 5.45 -13.76
N LEU A 423 0.20 5.83 -14.67
CA LEU A 423 1.18 6.89 -14.45
C LEU A 423 1.05 8.09 -15.40
N PHE A 424 0.43 7.91 -16.58
CA PHE A 424 0.46 8.92 -17.65
C PHE A 424 -0.88 9.04 -18.39
N GLY A 425 -1.23 10.26 -18.79
CA GLY A 425 -2.32 10.56 -19.74
C GLY A 425 -3.76 10.20 -19.30
N SER A 426 -3.93 9.76 -18.05
CA SER A 426 -5.24 9.41 -17.47
C SER A 426 -5.73 10.42 -16.43
N GLY A 427 -5.07 11.59 -16.34
CA GLY A 427 -5.31 12.60 -15.30
C GLY A 427 -4.59 12.29 -13.98
N ARG A 428 -5.24 12.56 -12.85
CA ARG A 428 -4.62 12.46 -11.52
C ARG A 428 -4.22 11.03 -11.18
N ARG A 429 -2.92 10.80 -10.93
CA ARG A 429 -2.35 9.53 -10.45
C ARG A 429 -3.06 9.09 -9.16
N SER A 430 -3.55 7.86 -9.10
CA SER A 430 -4.03 7.25 -7.86
C SER A 430 -2.85 6.87 -6.95
N PRO A 431 -3.01 6.91 -5.60
CA PRO A 431 -2.00 6.41 -4.69
C PRO A 431 -1.66 4.94 -5.00
N CYS A 432 -0.37 4.64 -5.21
CA CYS A 432 0.08 3.28 -5.48
C CYS A 432 -0.10 2.40 -4.22
N PRO A 433 -0.70 1.20 -4.31
CA PRO A 433 -0.95 0.32 -3.17
C PRO A 433 0.35 -0.37 -2.70
N VAL A 434 1.24 0.41 -2.09
CA VAL A 434 2.54 -0.01 -1.57
C VAL A 434 2.86 0.63 -0.21
N GLN A 435 3.65 -0.07 0.61
CA GLN A 435 4.12 0.42 1.91
C GLN A 435 5.61 0.21 2.10
N VAL A 436 6.26 1.15 2.79
CA VAL A 436 7.64 0.98 3.28
C VAL A 436 7.59 0.15 4.56
N PHE A 437 8.35 -0.94 4.61
CA PHE A 437 8.43 -1.81 5.79
C PHE A 437 9.89 -2.04 6.21
N ARG A 438 10.12 -2.30 7.50
CA ARG A 438 11.44 -2.65 8.01
C ARG A 438 11.74 -4.13 7.67
N THR A 439 12.84 -4.36 6.95
CA THR A 439 13.35 -5.70 6.67
C THR A 439 13.98 -6.32 7.91
N THR A 440 14.02 -7.64 7.98
CA THR A 440 14.58 -8.42 9.10
C THR A 440 16.00 -8.93 8.83
N ASP A 441 16.53 -8.70 7.64
CA ASP A 441 17.74 -9.35 7.09
C ASP A 441 18.91 -8.37 6.85
N GLY A 442 18.82 -7.15 7.37
CA GLY A 442 19.86 -6.13 7.24
C GLY A 442 19.74 -5.20 6.03
N ARG A 443 18.80 -5.42 5.11
CA ARG A 443 18.53 -4.52 3.96
C ARG A 443 17.85 -3.19 4.34
N ASN A 444 17.84 -2.84 5.63
CA ASN A 444 17.12 -1.70 6.22
C ASN A 444 15.63 -1.71 5.89
N ASN A 445 15.18 -0.96 4.88
CA ASN A 445 13.77 -0.83 4.51
C ASN A 445 13.50 -1.46 3.15
N GLY A 446 12.32 -2.04 2.98
CA GLY A 446 11.83 -2.61 1.74
C GLY A 446 10.48 -2.01 1.32
N LEU A 447 10.10 -2.24 0.07
CA LEU A 447 8.80 -1.84 -0.47
C LEU A 447 7.88 -3.07 -0.58
N LEU A 448 6.73 -3.06 0.08
CA LEU A 448 5.75 -4.14 0.02
C LEU A 448 4.59 -3.80 -0.91
N ALA A 449 4.19 -4.75 -1.76
CA ALA A 449 2.93 -4.69 -2.50
C ALA A 449 1.73 -4.97 -1.56
N LEU A 450 0.75 -4.07 -1.52
CA LEU A 450 -0.49 -4.25 -0.74
C LEU A 450 -1.58 -4.96 -1.56
N CYS A 451 -1.65 -4.64 -2.86
CA CYS A 451 -2.48 -5.33 -3.85
C CYS A 451 -1.58 -6.07 -4.86
N ALA A 452 -2.15 -6.96 -5.67
CA ALA A 452 -1.41 -7.62 -6.73
C ALA A 452 -1.13 -6.67 -7.91
N PHE A 453 0.04 -6.79 -8.53
CA PHE A 453 0.41 -6.06 -9.74
C PHE A 453 0.60 -7.02 -10.91
N GLU A 454 -0.27 -6.93 -11.92
CA GLU A 454 -0.18 -7.73 -13.15
C GLU A 454 1.19 -7.59 -13.84
N ARG A 455 1.62 -8.62 -14.59
CA ARG A 455 2.82 -8.55 -15.41
C ARG A 455 2.71 -7.46 -16.47
N GLY A 456 3.69 -6.55 -16.49
CA GLY A 456 3.72 -5.38 -17.36
C GLY A 456 3.01 -4.15 -16.79
N ALA A 457 2.36 -4.25 -15.62
CA ALA A 457 1.80 -3.08 -14.94
C ALA A 457 2.92 -2.19 -14.38
N ALA A 458 2.78 -0.88 -14.53
CA ALA A 458 3.65 0.08 -13.86
C ALA A 458 3.29 0.18 -12.37
N ILE A 459 4.31 0.06 -11.52
CA ILE A 459 4.24 0.22 -10.07
C ILE A 459 4.50 1.69 -9.71
N GLY A 460 5.47 2.34 -10.36
CA GLY A 460 5.81 3.74 -10.10
C GLY A 460 6.84 4.31 -11.08
N GLU A 461 6.93 5.64 -11.17
CA GLU A 461 8.05 6.33 -11.83
C GLU A 461 9.22 6.42 -10.84
N PHE A 462 10.45 6.16 -11.29
CA PHE A 462 11.66 6.35 -10.50
C PHE A 462 12.05 7.83 -10.53
N VAL A 463 11.60 8.59 -9.52
CA VAL A 463 11.77 10.05 -9.46
C VAL A 463 12.80 10.45 -8.41
N GLY A 464 13.60 11.47 -8.69
CA GLY A 464 14.62 12.00 -7.78
C GLY A 464 15.26 13.25 -8.38
N LEU A 465 16.49 13.57 -7.95
CA LEU A 465 17.30 14.61 -8.57
C LEU A 465 17.94 14.07 -9.85
N VAL A 466 17.68 14.71 -10.99
CA VAL A 466 18.30 14.41 -12.29
C VAL A 466 19.58 15.23 -12.42
N THR A 467 20.72 14.57 -12.27
CA THR A 467 22.05 15.20 -12.19
C THR A 467 23.09 14.35 -12.95
N LYS A 468 24.38 14.57 -12.72
CA LYS A 468 25.51 13.83 -13.30
C LYS A 468 26.70 13.85 -12.33
N ASP A 469 27.72 13.07 -12.67
CA ASP A 469 29.04 13.08 -12.03
C ASP A 469 29.05 12.76 -10.51
N LEU A 470 27.94 12.20 -9.98
CA LEU A 470 27.89 11.66 -8.62
C LEU A 470 28.60 10.31 -8.56
N GLN A 471 29.53 10.20 -7.61
CA GLN A 471 30.33 9.01 -7.32
C GLN A 471 30.11 8.55 -5.88
N ASN A 472 30.36 7.26 -5.60
CA ASN A 472 30.28 6.66 -4.26
C ASN A 472 28.88 6.73 -3.58
N LEU A 473 27.85 7.14 -4.31
CA LEU A 473 26.46 7.24 -3.87
C LEU A 473 25.58 6.30 -4.70
N ASP A 474 24.53 5.76 -4.10
CA ASP A 474 23.59 4.88 -4.78
C ASP A 474 22.72 5.70 -5.77
N VAL A 475 22.92 5.47 -7.07
CA VAL A 475 22.25 6.20 -8.18
C VAL A 475 21.72 5.23 -9.25
N MET A 476 20.70 5.69 -9.98
CA MET A 476 20.28 5.08 -11.25
C MET A 476 20.99 5.81 -12.39
N ASP A 477 21.85 5.11 -13.12
CA ASP A 477 22.47 5.64 -14.34
C ASP A 477 21.57 5.37 -15.55
N SER A 478 21.50 6.33 -16.47
CA SER A 478 20.72 6.23 -17.70
C SER A 478 21.32 7.08 -18.81
N SER A 479 20.82 6.93 -20.04
CA SER A 479 21.21 7.73 -21.19
C SER A 479 20.09 7.82 -22.22
N THR A 480 19.98 8.98 -22.86
CA THR A 480 19.16 9.19 -24.07
C THR A 480 19.83 8.65 -25.34
N GLY A 481 20.97 7.99 -25.21
CA GLY A 481 21.84 7.56 -26.32
C GLY A 481 22.84 8.65 -26.73
N VAL A 482 22.50 9.93 -26.53
CA VAL A 482 23.38 11.08 -26.78
C VAL A 482 23.95 11.63 -25.46
N ARG A 483 23.16 11.64 -24.39
CA ARG A 483 23.54 12.22 -23.10
C ARG A 483 23.31 11.23 -21.97
N GLY A 484 24.36 10.92 -21.22
CA GLY A 484 24.26 10.23 -19.94
C GLY A 484 23.74 11.15 -18.84
N TYR A 485 22.95 10.62 -17.93
CA TYR A 485 22.46 11.32 -16.74
C TYR A 485 22.22 10.32 -15.60
N GLN A 486 22.10 10.83 -14.39
CA GLN A 486 21.88 10.05 -13.18
C GLN A 486 20.59 10.51 -12.48
N ILE A 487 19.89 9.59 -11.82
CA ILE A 487 18.79 9.93 -10.89
C ILE A 487 19.20 9.51 -9.48
N TRP A 488 19.28 10.48 -8.58
CA TRP A 488 19.65 10.29 -7.18
C TRP A 488 18.43 10.43 -6.25
N GLN A 489 18.25 9.44 -5.36
CA GLN A 489 17.13 9.36 -4.40
C GLN A 489 17.57 9.42 -2.93
N GLY A 490 18.74 10.03 -2.65
CA GLY A 490 19.31 10.08 -1.30
C GLY A 490 18.42 10.84 -0.31
N ARG A 491 18.12 12.12 -0.63
CA ARG A 491 17.34 13.05 0.22
C ARG A 491 15.97 13.46 -0.35
N GLN A 492 15.69 13.16 -1.60
CA GLN A 492 14.42 13.49 -2.27
C GLN A 492 14.08 12.42 -3.30
N GLY A 493 12.80 12.10 -3.51
CA GLY A 493 12.37 11.07 -4.46
C GLY A 493 10.99 10.51 -4.10
N ASN A 494 10.70 9.24 -4.38
CA ASN A 494 9.47 8.61 -3.92
C ASN A 494 9.71 7.20 -3.36
N TYR A 495 8.62 6.45 -3.13
CA TYR A 495 8.65 5.09 -2.59
C TYR A 495 9.49 4.08 -3.41
N THR A 496 9.80 4.36 -4.68
CA THR A 496 10.65 3.47 -5.48
C THR A 496 12.07 3.31 -4.91
N ARG A 497 12.56 4.26 -4.10
CA ARG A 497 13.87 4.17 -3.41
C ARG A 497 14.01 2.98 -2.45
N PHE A 498 12.88 2.43 -1.99
CA PHE A 498 12.83 1.31 -1.05
C PHE A 498 12.78 -0.05 -1.75
N THR A 499 12.92 -0.08 -3.08
CA THR A 499 12.85 -1.32 -3.87
C THR A 499 14.19 -2.06 -3.79
N ASN A 500 14.32 -3.03 -2.90
CA ASN A 500 15.58 -3.73 -2.67
C ASN A 500 16.04 -4.57 -3.86
N HIS A 501 17.33 -4.91 -3.86
CA HIS A 501 17.87 -5.88 -4.81
C HIS A 501 17.39 -7.31 -4.52
N SER A 502 17.04 -8.04 -5.59
CA SER A 502 17.08 -9.51 -5.61
C SER A 502 17.70 -10.04 -6.91
N CYS A 503 18.50 -11.11 -6.80
CA CYS A 503 18.98 -11.87 -7.97
C CYS A 503 17.85 -12.62 -8.69
N LYS A 504 16.67 -12.73 -8.09
CA LYS A 504 15.44 -13.29 -8.67
C LYS A 504 14.29 -12.26 -8.65
N ALA A 505 14.63 -11.02 -8.98
CA ALA A 505 13.74 -9.87 -8.95
C ALA A 505 12.37 -10.08 -9.62
N ASN A 506 11.31 -9.71 -8.90
CA ASN A 506 9.91 -9.75 -9.36
C ASN A 506 9.43 -8.44 -10.02
N ALA A 507 10.26 -7.40 -10.04
CA ALA A 507 10.09 -6.19 -10.85
C ALA A 507 11.34 -5.92 -11.71
N GLN A 508 11.28 -4.88 -12.54
CA GLN A 508 12.43 -4.30 -13.25
C GLN A 508 12.20 -2.81 -13.53
N PHE A 509 13.28 -2.05 -13.68
CA PHE A 509 13.21 -0.72 -14.28
C PHE A 509 13.15 -0.82 -15.81
N GLN A 510 12.52 0.18 -16.44
CA GLN A 510 12.37 0.28 -17.89
C GLN A 510 12.35 1.74 -18.34
N HIS A 511 13.01 2.04 -19.46
CA HIS A 511 12.85 3.32 -20.16
C HIS A 511 11.50 3.43 -20.86
N PHE A 512 10.85 4.59 -20.71
CA PHE A 512 9.66 4.95 -21.46
C PHE A 512 9.72 6.43 -21.82
N VAL A 513 9.52 6.78 -23.09
CA VAL A 513 9.44 8.19 -23.50
C VAL A 513 8.00 8.64 -23.37
N TRP A 514 7.77 9.63 -22.52
CA TRP A 514 6.49 10.31 -22.36
C TRP A 514 6.65 11.79 -22.65
N MET A 515 5.90 12.31 -23.62
CA MET A 515 5.92 13.70 -24.06
C MET A 515 7.35 14.21 -24.31
N SER A 516 8.10 13.46 -25.12
CA SER A 516 9.51 13.73 -25.43
C SER A 516 10.50 13.74 -24.25
N THR A 517 10.09 13.34 -23.03
CA THR A 517 11.02 13.12 -21.90
C THR A 517 11.23 11.62 -21.65
N GLN A 518 12.48 11.17 -21.55
CA GLN A 518 12.82 9.81 -21.09
C GLN A 518 12.48 9.67 -19.59
N ARG A 519 11.56 8.74 -19.29
CA ARG A 519 11.17 8.35 -17.93
C ARG A 519 11.71 6.97 -17.61
N ILE A 520 11.92 6.71 -16.33
CA ILE A 520 12.30 5.40 -15.81
C ILE A 520 11.12 4.89 -14.97
N ILE A 521 10.59 3.73 -15.35
CA ILE A 521 9.39 3.15 -14.74
C ILE A 521 9.76 1.84 -14.06
N LEU A 522 9.32 1.64 -12.82
CA LEU A 522 9.32 0.37 -12.13
C LEU A 522 8.13 -0.47 -12.62
N VAL A 523 8.40 -1.58 -13.30
CA VAL A 523 7.40 -2.44 -13.96
C VAL A 523 7.37 -3.83 -13.32
N SER A 524 6.16 -4.32 -13.03
CA SER A 524 5.91 -5.64 -12.44
C SER A 524 6.17 -6.79 -13.42
N LYS A 525 6.75 -7.91 -12.94
CA LYS A 525 6.80 -9.19 -13.67
C LYS A 525 5.65 -10.14 -13.26
N GLY A 526 4.68 -9.64 -12.51
CA GLY A 526 3.66 -10.41 -11.79
C GLY A 526 4.05 -10.49 -10.32
N ILE A 527 3.38 -9.69 -9.47
CA ILE A 527 3.63 -9.61 -8.02
C ILE A 527 2.32 -9.84 -7.30
N GLU A 528 2.29 -10.82 -6.40
CA GLU A 528 1.14 -11.09 -5.54
C GLU A 528 1.09 -10.10 -4.36
N ALA A 529 -0.12 -9.85 -3.84
CA ALA A 529 -0.30 -9.05 -2.64
C ALA A 529 0.51 -9.60 -1.46
N GLY A 530 1.04 -8.72 -0.62
CA GLY A 530 1.82 -9.07 0.56
C GLY A 530 3.29 -9.42 0.31
N HIS A 531 3.78 -9.35 -0.94
CA HIS A 531 5.18 -9.64 -1.28
C HIS A 531 6.05 -8.38 -1.34
N GLU A 532 7.35 -8.53 -1.06
CA GLU A 532 8.34 -7.46 -1.29
C GLU A 532 8.56 -7.26 -2.79
N ILE A 533 8.62 -6.01 -3.22
CA ILE A 533 8.94 -5.58 -4.58
C ILE A 533 10.47 -5.46 -4.67
N THR A 534 11.08 -6.19 -5.59
CA THR A 534 12.53 -6.28 -5.74
C THR A 534 12.96 -6.17 -7.20
N VAL A 535 14.13 -5.56 -7.43
CA VAL A 535 14.73 -5.35 -8.76
C VAL A 535 16.13 -5.97 -8.86
N ASP A 536 16.58 -6.23 -10.08
CA ASP A 536 17.98 -6.59 -10.32
C ASP A 536 18.77 -5.29 -10.48
N TYR A 537 19.68 -4.98 -9.56
CA TYR A 537 20.53 -3.78 -9.61
C TYR A 537 21.63 -3.88 -10.68
N SER A 538 21.76 -5.06 -11.33
CA SER A 538 22.77 -5.39 -12.33
C SER A 538 24.21 -5.52 -11.79
N GLY A 539 25.11 -6.07 -12.61
CA GLY A 539 26.50 -6.32 -12.22
C GLY A 539 27.41 -5.09 -12.15
N SER A 540 26.99 -3.92 -12.67
CA SER A 540 27.73 -2.67 -12.48
C SER A 540 27.66 -2.23 -11.02
N TYR A 541 26.45 -2.16 -10.47
CA TYR A 541 26.19 -1.73 -9.10
C TYR A 541 27.02 -2.48 -8.05
N TRP A 542 27.12 -3.81 -8.20
CA TRP A 542 27.87 -4.66 -7.26
C TRP A 542 29.39 -4.67 -7.52
N ARG A 543 29.88 -4.05 -8.60
CA ARG A 543 31.31 -4.08 -8.94
C ARG A 543 32.09 -3.13 -8.03
N GLY A 544 33.08 -3.68 -7.32
CA GLY A 544 33.91 -2.89 -6.39
C GLY A 544 33.17 -2.48 -5.11
N LEU A 545 31.97 -3.00 -4.86
CA LEU A 545 31.31 -2.87 -3.57
C LEU A 545 31.85 -3.92 -2.59
N ASP A 546 32.39 -3.45 -1.47
CA ASP A 546 32.65 -4.28 -0.29
C ASP A 546 31.33 -4.53 0.48
N LYS A 547 30.39 -5.23 -0.17
CA LYS A 547 29.06 -5.57 0.36
C LYS A 547 28.53 -6.87 -0.21
N ASP A 548 28.03 -7.73 0.67
CA ASP A 548 27.29 -8.93 0.29
C ASP A 548 25.84 -8.64 -0.12
N CYS A 549 25.33 -9.42 -1.08
CA CYS A 549 23.93 -9.41 -1.45
C CYS A 549 23.09 -10.28 -0.49
N LEU A 550 22.28 -9.58 0.31
CA LEU A 550 21.40 -10.15 1.34
C LEU A 550 20.03 -10.62 0.79
N CYS A 551 19.88 -10.86 -0.51
CA CYS A 551 18.57 -11.21 -1.11
C CYS A 551 18.04 -12.61 -0.77
N GLY A 552 18.80 -13.44 -0.07
CA GLY A 552 18.40 -14.81 0.34
C GLY A 552 18.34 -15.85 -0.79
N GLU A 553 18.21 -15.45 -2.05
CA GLU A 553 17.98 -16.35 -3.19
C GLU A 553 19.05 -17.44 -3.35
N ALA A 554 18.60 -18.62 -3.77
CA ALA A 554 19.48 -19.75 -4.09
C ALA A 554 20.37 -19.48 -5.31
N CYS A 555 19.89 -18.66 -6.27
CA CYS A 555 20.62 -18.21 -7.44
C CYS A 555 21.38 -16.88 -7.24
N CYS A 556 21.66 -16.48 -5.99
CA CYS A 556 22.36 -15.23 -5.71
C CYS A 556 23.76 -15.19 -6.33
N ARG A 557 24.03 -14.16 -7.13
CA ARG A 557 25.29 -13.97 -7.90
C ARG A 557 26.36 -13.18 -7.14
N TYR A 558 25.98 -12.51 -6.05
CA TYR A 558 26.82 -11.53 -5.34
C TYR A 558 26.94 -11.87 -3.84
N LYS A 559 27.08 -13.16 -3.52
CA LYS A 559 27.59 -13.61 -2.22
C LYS A 559 29.10 -13.73 -2.35
N ASN A 560 29.85 -13.06 -1.48
CA ASN A 560 31.27 -13.31 -1.29
C ASN A 560 31.42 -14.74 -0.75
N SER A 561 31.98 -15.63 -1.57
CA SER A 561 32.28 -17.03 -1.20
C SER A 561 33.49 -17.14 -0.26
N GLY A 562 33.65 -16.17 0.64
CA GLY A 562 34.94 -15.77 1.22
C GLY A 562 34.89 -15.39 2.70
N HIS A 563 34.16 -16.13 3.53
CA HIS A 563 34.58 -16.45 4.90
C HIS A 563 33.73 -17.61 5.45
N VAL A 564 34.36 -18.79 5.51
CA VAL A 564 33.99 -19.95 6.36
C VAL A 564 35.17 -20.16 7.31
#